data_AF-A0A6M0K2R9-F1
#
_entry.id   AF-A0A6M0K2R9-F1
#
_cell.length_a   1.000
_cell.length_b   1.000
_cell.length_c   1.000
_cell.angle_alpha   90.00
_cell.angle_beta   90.00
_cell.angle_gamma   90.00
#
_symmetry.space_group_name_H-M   'P 1'
#
loop_
_entity.id
_entity.type
_entity.pdbx_description
1 polymer ?
#
loop_
_entity_poly.entity_id
_entity_poly.type
_entity_poly.pdbx_seq_one_letter_code
_entity_poly.pdbx_strand_id
1 'polypeptide(L)'
;MSQTGLGSSLEPSHEPSHELGDRLSQLRDDERRRAMRGLLMQPLLYADHPAYRLVKRHIDWLREWLHSETRWDLRLEADFARLAKTAPEQDDGSRAARPGKRPVDLDFTRRRYALLCLVLAGLERGEMQSTLGRLGKAAMDQCTEPGIQASGLVFELRTQEDRRDLVAVVRLLLNLGVLVRVAGSEDAYIKNEDKDVLYDIDRHVLSALLVTRRGPSLVGTLEQPADTLNQRIGAITARFVADTPEARNRELRQRLTERLLDDPVLYYSELDEDARAYLVNQRHAIVQRIQEATGLVPEMRAEGIAMVDPEGDLADQRMPSEGTEGHITLLLAGHLAERLSQDRAEPWASLHDAYRTWVEHYGRYWKKAAKDPDAGPSFCREAAERLASLGLARIEVDGVRPLPAIARYAVEAPRISRVGKSG
;
A
#
# COMPACT_ATOMS: atom_id res chain seq x y z
N MET A 1 46.94 -50.39 45.89
CA MET A 1 46.25 -49.51 46.85
C MET A 1 46.53 -48.07 46.41
N SER A 2 45.73 -47.54 45.50
CA SER A 2 44.49 -46.75 45.75
C SER A 2 44.85 -45.27 45.60
N GLN A 3 44.47 -44.62 44.49
CA GLN A 3 43.25 -43.78 44.34
C GLN A 3 43.28 -42.60 45.34
N THR A 4 43.14 -41.31 45.02
CA THR A 4 42.37 -40.52 44.03
C THR A 4 42.78 -39.05 44.33
N GLY A 5 42.95 -38.08 43.44
CA GLY A 5 42.18 -37.73 42.26
C GLY A 5 40.95 -36.90 42.65
N LEU A 6 41.08 -35.57 42.82
CA LEU A 6 39.98 -34.59 42.67
C LEU A 6 40.54 -33.15 42.71
N GLY A 7 40.95 -32.67 41.54
CA GLY A 7 41.08 -31.24 41.29
C GLY A 7 39.68 -30.66 41.11
N SER A 8 39.31 -29.75 42.00
CA SER A 8 38.09 -28.94 41.91
C SER A 8 38.26 -27.91 40.78
N SER A 9 37.87 -28.29 39.57
CA SER A 9 37.57 -27.33 38.51
C SER A 9 36.27 -26.62 38.85
N LEU A 10 36.39 -25.43 39.43
CA LEU A 10 35.31 -24.46 39.46
C LEU A 10 35.10 -23.99 38.02
N GLU A 11 34.08 -24.54 37.34
CA GLU A 11 33.51 -23.92 36.16
C GLU A 11 32.99 -22.53 36.54
N PRO A 12 33.30 -21.47 35.78
CA PRO A 12 32.73 -20.16 36.06
C PRO A 12 31.25 -20.19 35.65
N SER A 13 30.38 -20.16 36.65
CA SER A 13 28.92 -19.99 36.53
C SER A 13 28.59 -18.59 35.98
N HIS A 14 28.82 -18.37 34.68
CA HIS A 14 28.65 -17.06 34.02
C HIS A 14 27.59 -17.05 32.90
N GLU A 15 26.74 -18.08 32.79
CA GLU A 15 25.85 -18.26 31.63
C GLU A 15 24.37 -17.83 31.77
N PRO A 16 23.68 -17.82 32.92
CA PRO A 16 22.23 -17.58 32.92
C PRO A 16 21.82 -16.11 32.70
N SER A 17 22.67 -15.14 33.07
CA SER A 17 22.35 -13.70 32.94
C SER A 17 22.51 -13.18 31.51
N HIS A 18 23.48 -13.72 30.76
CA HIS A 18 23.71 -13.34 29.36
C HIS A 18 22.59 -13.87 28.47
N GLU A 19 22.21 -15.14 28.66
CA GLU A 19 21.09 -15.76 27.93
C GLU A 19 19.75 -15.06 28.18
N LEU A 20 19.49 -14.60 29.41
CA LEU A 20 18.30 -13.80 29.74
C LEU A 20 18.33 -12.42 29.05
N GLY A 21 19.49 -11.76 29.02
CA GLY A 21 19.68 -10.50 28.31
C GLY A 21 19.44 -10.62 26.80
N ASP A 22 19.96 -11.69 26.20
CA ASP A 22 19.79 -11.99 24.77
C ASP A 22 18.32 -12.28 24.44
N ARG A 23 17.64 -13.11 25.25
CA ARG A 23 16.22 -13.41 25.08
C ARG A 23 15.33 -12.17 25.24
N LEU A 24 15.62 -11.30 26.21
CA LEU A 24 14.87 -10.05 26.38
C LEU A 24 15.06 -9.08 25.22
N SER A 25 16.25 -9.06 24.62
CA SER A 25 16.55 -8.25 23.44
C SER A 25 15.80 -8.78 22.21
N GLN A 26 15.83 -10.09 21.98
CA GLN A 26 15.08 -10.74 20.89
C GLN A 26 13.57 -10.47 21.01
N LEU A 27 13.00 -10.64 22.21
CA LEU A 27 11.58 -10.34 22.45
C LEU A 27 11.23 -8.87 22.16
N ARG A 28 12.13 -7.94 22.52
CA ARG A 28 11.94 -6.52 22.25
C ARG A 28 11.93 -6.24 20.75
N ASP A 29 12.85 -6.84 20.00
CA ASP A 29 12.95 -6.65 18.56
C ASP A 29 11.78 -7.30 17.81
N ASP A 30 11.29 -8.45 18.29
CA ASP A 30 10.07 -9.09 17.77
C ASP A 30 8.81 -8.26 18.05
N GLU A 31 8.71 -7.61 19.21
CA GLU A 31 7.63 -6.67 19.50
C GLU A 31 7.70 -5.42 18.61
N ARG A 32 8.90 -4.85 18.44
CA ARG A 32 9.13 -3.70 17.55
C ARG A 32 8.77 -4.03 16.11
N ARG A 33 9.19 -5.21 15.63
CA ARG A 33 8.87 -5.71 14.29
C ARG A 33 7.36 -5.80 14.10
N ARG A 34 6.64 -6.45 15.01
CA ARG A 34 5.17 -6.54 14.94
C ARG A 34 4.48 -5.18 14.98
N ALA A 35 4.98 -4.24 15.78
CA ALA A 35 4.47 -2.87 15.83
C ALA A 35 4.69 -2.13 14.50
N MET A 36 5.90 -2.21 13.93
CA MET A 36 6.25 -1.61 12.65
C MET A 36 5.39 -2.18 11.52
N ARG A 37 5.26 -3.50 11.43
CA ARG A 37 4.44 -4.19 10.44
C ARG A 37 2.97 -3.75 10.50
N GLY A 38 2.42 -3.65 11.73
CA GLY A 38 1.06 -3.16 11.94
C GLY A 38 0.85 -1.73 11.42
N LEU A 39 1.79 -0.82 11.68
CA LEU A 39 1.72 0.57 11.20
C LEU A 39 1.87 0.70 9.68
N LEU A 40 2.74 -0.10 9.07
CA LEU A 40 2.95 -0.09 7.62
C LEU A 40 1.70 -0.58 6.86
N MET A 41 1.05 -1.63 7.38
CA MET A 41 -0.18 -2.20 6.80
C MET A 41 -1.42 -1.37 7.08
N GLN A 42 -1.51 -0.79 8.28
CA GLN A 42 -2.62 0.07 8.67
C GLN A 42 -2.05 1.39 9.23
N PRO A 43 -1.77 2.38 8.35
CA PRO A 43 -1.23 3.67 8.76
C PRO A 43 -2.16 4.48 9.67
N LEU A 44 -3.41 4.05 9.85
CA LEU A 44 -4.31 4.51 10.90
C LEU A 44 -4.74 3.28 11.70
N LEU A 45 -4.15 3.12 12.89
CA LEU A 45 -4.22 1.91 13.70
C LEU A 45 -5.02 2.18 14.98
N TYR A 46 -6.17 1.54 15.12
CA TYR A 46 -7.07 1.74 16.26
C TYR A 46 -6.66 0.95 17.50
N ALA A 47 -7.14 1.38 18.68
CA ALA A 47 -6.80 0.79 19.97
C ALA A 47 -7.20 -0.69 20.13
N ASP A 48 -8.18 -1.17 19.34
CA ASP A 48 -8.61 -2.57 19.29
C ASP A 48 -7.66 -3.46 18.49
N HIS A 49 -6.78 -2.88 17.66
CA HIS A 49 -5.81 -3.63 16.88
C HIS A 49 -4.70 -4.20 17.79
N PRO A 50 -4.32 -5.49 17.65
CA PRO A 50 -3.33 -6.13 18.53
C PRO A 50 -1.97 -5.42 18.54
N ALA A 51 -1.56 -4.83 17.41
CA ALA A 51 -0.31 -4.07 17.31
C ALA A 51 -0.34 -2.72 18.04
N TYR A 52 -1.50 -2.13 18.35
CA TYR A 52 -1.58 -0.79 18.97
C TYR A 52 -0.86 -0.74 20.32
N ARG A 53 -1.02 -1.77 21.15
CA ARG A 53 -0.33 -1.87 22.45
C ARG A 53 1.19 -1.91 22.28
N LEU A 54 1.69 -2.59 21.24
CA LEU A 54 3.11 -2.66 20.93
C LEU A 54 3.62 -1.30 20.41
N VAL A 55 2.84 -0.63 19.56
CA VAL A 55 3.15 0.74 19.10
C VAL A 55 3.27 1.70 20.28
N LYS A 56 2.30 1.69 21.19
CA LYS A 56 2.33 2.51 22.40
C LYS A 56 3.55 2.20 23.28
N ARG A 57 3.91 0.92 23.43
CA ARG A 57 5.06 0.48 24.23
C ARG A 57 6.40 0.92 23.62
N HIS A 58 6.51 0.92 22.30
CA HIS A 58 7.77 1.19 21.57
C HIS A 58 7.74 2.50 20.79
N ILE A 59 6.90 3.46 21.21
CA ILE A 59 6.59 4.68 20.45
C ILE A 59 7.83 5.53 20.15
N ASP A 60 8.76 5.65 21.10
CA ASP A 60 9.96 6.48 20.95
C ASP A 60 10.88 5.91 19.87
N TRP A 61 11.14 4.60 19.92
CA TRP A 61 11.94 3.91 18.91
C TRP A 61 11.29 3.98 17.53
N LEU A 62 9.97 3.76 17.45
CA LEU A 62 9.22 3.83 16.19
C LEU A 62 9.29 5.23 15.58
N ARG A 63 9.06 6.28 16.39
CA ARG A 63 9.13 7.68 15.94
C ARG A 63 10.52 8.03 15.44
N GLU A 64 11.55 7.67 16.19
CA GLU A 64 12.95 7.92 15.81
C GLU A 64 13.27 7.24 14.48
N TRP A 65 12.98 5.95 14.36
CA TRP A 65 13.29 5.17 13.16
C TRP A 65 12.50 5.67 11.94
N LEU A 66 11.19 5.89 12.07
CA LEU A 66 10.35 6.37 10.96
C LEU A 66 10.77 7.78 10.53
N HIS A 67 11.07 8.66 11.48
CA HIS A 67 11.53 10.00 11.12
C HIS A 67 12.93 9.96 10.49
N SER A 68 13.86 9.16 11.02
CA SER A 68 15.24 9.09 10.53
C SER A 68 15.33 8.41 9.17
N GLU A 69 14.61 7.31 8.97
CA GLU A 69 14.69 6.47 7.77
C GLU A 69 13.69 6.88 6.69
N THR A 70 12.54 7.47 7.01
CA THR A 70 11.51 7.79 5.99
C THR A 70 10.92 9.20 6.08
N ARG A 71 11.27 9.97 7.12
CA ARG A 71 10.65 11.29 7.39
C ARG A 71 9.12 11.19 7.53
N TRP A 72 8.59 10.03 7.89
CA TRP A 72 7.18 9.87 8.24
C TRP A 72 6.99 10.19 9.72
N ASP A 73 5.95 10.96 10.01
CA ASP A 73 5.60 11.31 11.38
C ASP A 73 4.63 10.29 11.96
N LEU A 74 4.91 9.83 13.19
CA LEU A 74 4.04 8.94 13.93
C LEU A 74 3.39 9.66 15.10
N ARG A 75 2.07 9.85 15.01
CA ARG A 75 1.23 10.44 16.06
C ARG A 75 0.56 9.32 16.84
N LEU A 76 0.51 9.48 18.16
CA LEU A 76 -0.16 8.54 19.05
C LEU A 76 -1.20 9.32 19.84
N GLU A 77 -2.45 8.95 19.66
CA GLU A 77 -3.60 9.47 20.39
C GLU A 77 -4.13 8.41 21.37
N ALA A 78 -5.13 8.76 22.17
CA ALA A 78 -5.76 7.85 23.13
C ALA A 78 -6.36 6.60 22.45
N ASP A 79 -6.98 6.79 21.29
CA ASP A 79 -7.81 5.77 20.64
C ASP A 79 -7.23 5.25 19.31
N PHE A 80 -6.19 5.91 18.79
CA PHE A 80 -5.52 5.48 17.55
C PHE A 80 -4.05 5.93 17.48
N ALA A 81 -3.28 5.28 16.62
CA ALA A 81 -1.97 5.70 16.17
C ALA A 81 -2.01 6.00 14.66
N ARG A 82 -1.42 7.12 14.24
CA ARG A 82 -1.42 7.58 12.85
C ARG A 82 0.01 7.71 12.34
N LEU A 83 0.38 6.85 11.40
CA LEU A 83 1.57 6.99 10.58
C LEU A 83 1.24 7.88 9.37
N ALA A 84 1.85 9.05 9.30
CA ALA A 84 1.66 10.02 8.25
C ALA A 84 2.52 9.70 7.01
N LYS A 85 2.15 8.65 6.28
CA LYS A 85 2.81 8.28 5.01
C LYS A 85 2.49 9.31 3.93
N THR A 86 3.48 9.59 3.09
CA THR A 86 3.31 10.38 1.87
C THR A 86 3.63 9.50 0.68
N ALA A 87 2.80 9.54 -0.36
CA ALA A 87 3.08 8.77 -1.57
C ALA A 87 4.45 9.21 -2.17
N PRO A 88 5.39 8.27 -2.41
CA PRO A 88 6.68 8.61 -3.00
C PRO A 88 6.55 9.06 -4.46
N GLU A 89 5.60 8.47 -5.19
CA GLU A 89 5.23 8.81 -6.56
C GLU A 89 3.77 9.29 -6.61
N GLN A 90 3.44 10.17 -7.55
CA GLN A 90 2.16 10.90 -7.58
C GLN A 90 1.24 10.48 -8.73
N ASP A 91 1.72 9.59 -9.59
CA ASP A 91 1.07 9.08 -10.79
C ASP A 91 0.77 7.57 -10.73
N ASP A 92 0.96 6.94 -9.56
CA ASP A 92 0.62 5.53 -9.32
C ASP A 92 -0.88 5.36 -9.05
N GLY A 93 -1.60 4.82 -10.04
CA GLY A 93 -3.02 4.47 -9.94
C GLY A 93 -3.32 3.10 -9.33
N SER A 94 -2.31 2.31 -8.96
CA SER A 94 -2.49 0.92 -8.52
C SER A 94 -3.01 0.79 -7.07
N ARG A 95 -2.99 1.90 -6.31
CA ARG A 95 -3.34 1.96 -4.87
C ARG A 95 -4.68 2.67 -4.62
N ALA A 96 -5.70 2.27 -5.36
CA ALA A 96 -7.04 2.84 -5.22
C ALA A 96 -7.62 2.62 -3.82
N ALA A 97 -8.42 3.57 -3.33
CA ALA A 97 -9.12 3.45 -2.06
C ALA A 97 -10.13 2.29 -2.13
N ARG A 98 -10.19 1.46 -1.09
CA ARG A 98 -11.11 0.31 -1.05
C ARG A 98 -12.14 0.54 0.06
N PRO A 99 -13.41 0.89 -0.29
CA PRO A 99 -14.47 1.16 0.68
C PRO A 99 -15.02 -0.13 1.34
N GLY A 100 -14.40 -1.29 1.14
CA GLY A 100 -14.78 -2.55 1.78
C GLY A 100 -13.76 -3.67 1.56
N LYS A 101 -13.99 -4.82 2.22
CA LYS A 101 -13.17 -6.03 2.05
C LYS A 101 -13.53 -6.84 0.80
N ARG A 102 -14.65 -6.53 0.13
CA ARG A 102 -15.12 -7.30 -1.03
C ARG A 102 -14.66 -6.63 -2.34
N PRO A 103 -14.19 -7.42 -3.33
CA PRO A 103 -13.84 -6.90 -4.65
C PRO A 103 -15.00 -6.20 -5.39
N VAL A 104 -16.25 -6.53 -5.06
CA VAL A 104 -17.47 -5.93 -5.62
C VAL A 104 -17.77 -4.53 -5.07
N ASP A 105 -17.12 -4.12 -3.97
CA ASP A 105 -17.21 -2.76 -3.45
C ASP A 105 -16.30 -1.83 -4.30
N LEU A 106 -16.65 -1.74 -5.60
CA LEU A 106 -16.24 -0.85 -6.69
C LEU A 106 -15.00 0.03 -6.46
N ASP A 107 -14.06 -0.02 -7.41
CA ASP A 107 -12.93 0.90 -7.48
C ASP A 107 -13.36 2.35 -7.27
N PHE A 108 -12.59 3.05 -6.44
CA PHE A 108 -12.84 4.46 -6.15
C PHE A 108 -12.53 5.28 -7.41
N THR A 109 -13.58 5.65 -8.14
CA THR A 109 -13.45 6.43 -9.37
C THR A 109 -12.96 7.85 -9.08
N ARG A 110 -12.47 8.55 -10.11
CA ARG A 110 -12.10 9.98 -10.02
C ARG A 110 -13.23 10.84 -9.43
N ARG A 111 -14.48 10.56 -9.83
CA ARG A 111 -15.68 11.22 -9.30
C ARG A 111 -15.83 11.00 -7.79
N ARG A 112 -15.62 9.78 -7.31
CA ARG A 112 -15.70 9.45 -5.87
C ARG A 112 -14.58 10.08 -5.06
N TYR A 113 -13.37 10.19 -5.60
CA TYR A 113 -12.29 10.98 -4.98
C TYR A 113 -12.66 12.45 -4.84
N ALA A 114 -13.24 13.06 -5.87
CA ALA A 114 -13.71 14.43 -5.79
C ALA A 114 -14.82 14.58 -4.73
N LEU A 115 -15.82 13.69 -4.73
CA LEU A 115 -16.88 13.68 -3.73
C LEU A 115 -16.36 13.46 -2.30
N LEU A 116 -15.36 12.59 -2.11
CA LEU A 116 -14.70 12.39 -0.82
C LEU A 116 -14.13 13.70 -0.28
N CYS A 117 -13.40 14.47 -1.11
CA CYS A 117 -12.86 15.76 -0.71
C CYS A 117 -13.97 16.75 -0.31
N LEU A 118 -15.08 16.80 -1.05
CA LEU A 118 -16.20 17.70 -0.75
C LEU A 118 -16.93 17.29 0.52
N VAL A 119 -17.14 15.99 0.75
CA VAL A 119 -17.75 15.47 1.97
C VAL A 119 -16.85 15.75 3.17
N LEU A 120 -15.54 15.50 3.08
CA LEU A 120 -14.58 15.85 4.14
C LEU A 120 -14.58 17.35 4.46
N ALA A 121 -14.58 18.20 3.43
CA ALA A 121 -14.65 19.66 3.60
C ALA A 121 -15.99 20.13 4.21
N GLY A 122 -17.07 19.37 3.99
CA GLY A 122 -18.36 19.60 4.63
C GLY A 122 -18.36 19.16 6.10
N LEU A 123 -17.76 18.00 6.41
CA LEU A 123 -17.63 17.46 7.77
C LEU A 123 -16.83 18.38 8.70
N GLU A 124 -15.73 18.96 8.21
CA GLU A 124 -14.92 19.94 8.96
C GLU A 124 -15.72 21.18 9.42
N ARG A 125 -16.72 21.60 8.63
CA ARG A 125 -17.60 22.73 8.94
C ARG A 125 -18.88 22.32 9.67
N GLY A 126 -19.14 21.02 9.80
CA GLY A 126 -20.40 20.47 10.26
C GLY A 126 -20.53 20.39 11.78
N GLU A 127 -21.62 19.78 12.22
CA GLU A 127 -21.89 19.46 13.64
C GLU A 127 -21.17 18.15 14.05
N MET A 128 -21.40 17.66 15.26
CA MET A 128 -20.85 16.36 15.73
C MET A 128 -21.62 15.16 15.18
N GLN A 129 -22.82 15.38 14.66
CA GLN A 129 -23.69 14.36 14.10
C GLN A 129 -24.26 14.86 12.77
N SER A 130 -24.36 13.98 11.78
CA SER A 130 -24.95 14.32 10.49
C SER A 130 -25.70 13.14 9.90
N THR A 131 -26.62 13.43 8.98
CA THR A 131 -27.28 12.40 8.19
C THR A 131 -26.65 12.26 6.81
N LEU A 132 -26.84 11.12 6.17
CA LEU A 132 -26.32 10.87 4.83
C LEU A 132 -26.87 11.89 3.82
N GLY A 133 -28.17 12.18 3.89
CA GLY A 133 -28.81 13.21 3.06
C GLY A 133 -28.18 14.60 3.25
N ARG A 134 -27.85 15.00 4.49
CA ARG A 134 -27.16 16.27 4.77
C ARG A 134 -25.74 16.30 4.20
N LEU A 135 -24.99 15.20 4.30
CA LEU A 135 -23.66 15.09 3.70
C LEU A 135 -23.73 15.23 2.17
N GLY A 136 -24.70 14.56 1.56
CA GLY A 136 -24.95 14.66 0.12
C GLY A 136 -25.31 16.09 -0.30
N LYS A 137 -26.20 16.75 0.44
CA LYS A 137 -26.58 18.14 0.18
C LYS A 137 -25.39 19.08 0.30
N ALA A 138 -24.57 18.94 1.34
CA ALA A 138 -23.37 19.75 1.52
C ALA A 138 -22.35 19.55 0.38
N ALA A 139 -22.20 18.32 -0.12
CA ALA A 139 -21.34 18.05 -1.28
C ALA A 139 -21.92 18.66 -2.57
N MET A 140 -23.24 18.55 -2.78
CA MET A 140 -23.95 19.18 -3.90
C MET A 140 -23.80 20.70 -3.89
N ASP A 141 -24.01 21.35 -2.75
CA ASP A 141 -23.88 22.80 -2.62
C ASP A 141 -22.45 23.24 -2.96
N GLN A 142 -21.43 22.50 -2.50
CA GLN A 142 -20.03 22.78 -2.82
C GLN A 142 -19.68 22.52 -4.30
N CYS A 143 -20.35 21.59 -4.98
CA CYS A 143 -20.17 21.40 -6.42
C CYS A 143 -20.57 22.63 -7.26
N THR A 144 -21.33 23.58 -6.69
CA THR A 144 -21.72 24.81 -7.40
C THR A 144 -20.63 25.88 -7.45
N GLU A 145 -19.53 25.70 -6.72
CA GLU A 145 -18.39 26.60 -6.76
C GLU A 145 -17.82 26.71 -8.18
N PRO A 146 -17.55 27.93 -8.71
CA PRO A 146 -17.16 28.12 -10.11
C PRO A 146 -15.95 27.28 -10.54
N GLY A 147 -14.95 27.13 -9.67
CA GLY A 147 -13.75 26.33 -9.94
C GLY A 147 -14.04 24.83 -10.05
N ILE A 148 -15.03 24.32 -9.31
CA ILE A 148 -15.43 22.91 -9.37
C ILE A 148 -16.31 22.67 -10.60
N GLN A 149 -17.27 23.56 -10.88
CA GLN A 149 -18.09 23.46 -12.10
C GLN A 149 -17.23 23.49 -13.37
N ALA A 150 -16.22 24.37 -13.43
CA ALA A 150 -15.29 24.45 -14.55
C ALA A 150 -14.46 23.16 -14.76
N SER A 151 -14.31 22.33 -13.74
CA SER A 151 -13.64 21.01 -13.85
C SER A 151 -14.52 19.93 -14.51
N GLY A 152 -15.82 20.22 -14.70
CA GLY A 152 -16.79 19.27 -15.24
C GLY A 152 -17.39 18.31 -14.22
N LEU A 153 -17.12 18.49 -12.92
CA LEU A 153 -17.76 17.70 -11.87
C LEU A 153 -19.21 18.17 -11.67
N VAL A 154 -20.17 17.27 -11.89
CA VAL A 154 -21.61 17.54 -11.69
C VAL A 154 -22.18 16.52 -10.71
N PHE A 155 -22.72 16.96 -9.58
CA PHE A 155 -23.38 16.10 -8.60
C PHE A 155 -24.64 16.77 -8.07
N GLU A 156 -25.81 16.19 -8.38
CA GLU A 156 -27.12 16.78 -8.07
C GLU A 156 -27.90 15.98 -7.02
N LEU A 157 -27.39 14.80 -6.62
CA LEU A 157 -28.06 13.88 -5.70
C LEU A 157 -29.49 13.50 -6.13
N ARG A 158 -29.77 13.43 -7.43
CA ARG A 158 -31.10 13.09 -7.95
C ARG A 158 -31.23 11.61 -8.32
N THR A 159 -30.14 11.05 -8.82
CA THR A 159 -30.15 9.71 -9.40
C THR A 159 -29.78 8.66 -8.36
N GLN A 160 -30.16 7.41 -8.63
CA GLN A 160 -29.69 6.28 -7.81
C GLN A 160 -28.16 6.11 -7.91
N GLU A 161 -27.57 6.48 -9.04
CA GLU A 161 -26.12 6.46 -9.25
C GLU A 161 -25.40 7.47 -8.35
N ASP A 162 -25.91 8.70 -8.25
CA ASP A 162 -25.38 9.70 -7.31
C ASP A 162 -25.42 9.19 -5.87
N ARG A 163 -26.55 8.59 -5.47
CA ARG A 163 -26.67 7.98 -4.13
C ARG A 163 -25.69 6.84 -3.92
N ARG A 164 -25.40 6.02 -4.94
CA ARG A 164 -24.40 4.94 -4.88
C ARG A 164 -22.98 5.50 -4.72
N ASP A 165 -22.63 6.56 -5.43
CA ASP A 165 -21.32 7.21 -5.30
C ASP A 165 -21.13 7.84 -3.93
N LEU A 166 -22.14 8.54 -3.41
CA LEU A 166 -22.11 9.08 -2.06
C LEU A 166 -21.98 7.98 -1.00
N VAL A 167 -22.73 6.87 -1.15
CA VAL A 167 -22.63 5.74 -0.24
C VAL A 167 -21.25 5.07 -0.31
N ALA A 168 -20.62 5.00 -1.48
CA ALA A 168 -19.24 4.50 -1.58
C ALA A 168 -18.26 5.37 -0.79
N VAL A 169 -18.39 6.69 -0.85
CA VAL A 169 -17.62 7.65 -0.04
C VAL A 169 -17.88 7.44 1.45
N VAL A 170 -19.14 7.34 1.86
CA VAL A 170 -19.53 7.13 3.27
C VAL A 170 -19.00 5.81 3.81
N ARG A 171 -19.03 4.73 3.01
CA ARG A 171 -18.43 3.42 3.38
C ARG A 171 -16.93 3.52 3.59
N LEU A 172 -16.23 4.27 2.75
CA LEU A 172 -14.81 4.54 2.98
C LEU A 172 -14.59 5.28 4.30
N LEU A 173 -15.40 6.30 4.60
CA LEU A 173 -15.29 7.06 5.85
C LEU A 173 -15.67 6.25 7.11
N LEU A 174 -16.62 5.32 6.98
CA LEU A 174 -16.93 4.34 8.03
C LEU A 174 -15.76 3.40 8.28
N ASN A 175 -15.13 2.87 7.22
CA ASN A 175 -13.96 2.00 7.35
C ASN A 175 -12.75 2.74 7.93
N LEU A 176 -12.60 4.02 7.57
CA LEU A 176 -11.58 4.89 8.13
C LEU A 176 -11.91 5.35 9.54
N GLY A 177 -13.10 5.08 10.09
CA GLY A 177 -13.54 5.46 11.44
C GLY A 177 -13.91 6.94 11.62
N VAL A 178 -13.99 7.73 10.54
CA VAL A 178 -14.46 9.12 10.61
C VAL A 178 -15.95 9.19 10.94
N LEU A 179 -16.73 8.24 10.39
CA LEU A 179 -18.15 8.14 10.64
C LEU A 179 -18.44 6.89 11.45
N VAL A 180 -19.32 7.01 12.44
CA VAL A 180 -19.85 5.89 13.22
C VAL A 180 -21.35 5.83 13.02
N ARG A 181 -21.86 4.72 12.48
CA ARG A 181 -23.29 4.56 12.21
C ARG A 181 -24.07 4.46 13.53
N VAL A 182 -25.05 5.36 13.70
CA VAL A 182 -25.98 5.36 14.83
C VAL A 182 -27.28 4.64 14.47
N ALA A 183 -27.88 5.00 13.33
CA ALA A 183 -29.16 4.43 12.89
C ALA A 183 -29.32 4.48 11.37
N GLY A 184 -30.07 3.54 10.80
CA GLY A 184 -30.38 3.48 9.37
C GLY A 184 -29.55 2.48 8.57
N SER A 185 -29.67 2.51 7.24
CA SER A 185 -28.96 1.61 6.32
C SER A 185 -28.67 2.31 4.99
N GLU A 186 -27.42 2.27 4.55
CA GLU A 186 -26.99 2.89 3.29
C GLU A 186 -27.59 2.18 2.08
N ASP A 187 -27.78 0.85 2.16
CA ASP A 187 -28.47 0.08 1.10
C ASP A 187 -29.95 0.48 0.98
N ALA A 188 -30.57 0.85 2.10
CA ALA A 188 -31.94 1.36 2.11
C ALA A 188 -32.00 2.77 1.50
N TYR A 189 -31.05 3.64 1.85
CA TYR A 189 -30.93 4.99 1.29
C TYR A 189 -30.76 4.99 -0.23
N ILE A 190 -29.94 4.08 -0.79
CA ILE A 190 -29.77 3.96 -2.25
C ILE A 190 -31.11 3.72 -2.95
N LYS A 191 -31.98 2.90 -2.33
CA LYS A 191 -33.28 2.53 -2.88
C LYS A 191 -34.34 3.61 -2.65
N ASN A 192 -34.32 4.28 -1.50
CA ASN A 192 -35.23 5.34 -1.14
C ASN A 192 -34.51 6.37 -0.26
N GLU A 193 -34.42 7.61 -0.73
CA GLU A 193 -33.78 8.73 -0.03
C GLU A 193 -34.46 9.12 1.29
N ASP A 194 -35.75 8.80 1.47
CA ASP A 194 -36.48 9.02 2.73
C ASP A 194 -35.91 8.14 3.87
N LYS A 195 -35.20 7.06 3.53
CA LYS A 195 -34.55 6.17 4.51
C LYS A 195 -33.15 6.66 4.82
N ASP A 196 -33.07 7.84 5.41
CA ASP A 196 -31.80 8.48 5.78
C ASP A 196 -31.05 7.70 6.87
N VAL A 197 -29.75 7.95 6.97
CA VAL A 197 -28.83 7.26 7.88
C VAL A 197 -28.13 8.30 8.75
N LEU A 198 -28.12 8.07 10.06
CA LEU A 198 -27.53 8.96 11.06
C LEU A 198 -26.13 8.49 11.45
N TYR A 199 -25.18 9.42 11.50
CA TYR A 199 -23.79 9.17 11.89
C TYR A 199 -23.31 10.14 12.95
N ASP A 200 -22.57 9.62 13.92
CA ASP A 200 -21.66 10.41 14.74
C ASP A 200 -20.33 10.60 13.98
N ILE A 201 -19.70 11.76 14.19
CA ILE A 201 -18.47 12.16 13.50
C ILE A 201 -17.31 12.19 14.48
N ASP A 202 -16.28 11.37 14.22
CA ASP A 202 -15.03 11.41 14.98
C ASP A 202 -14.10 12.50 14.42
N ARG A 203 -14.05 13.63 15.13
CA ARG A 203 -13.21 14.77 14.74
C ARG A 203 -11.71 14.53 14.91
N HIS A 204 -11.32 13.67 15.85
CA HIS A 204 -9.92 13.36 16.08
C HIS A 204 -9.38 12.57 14.88
N VAL A 205 -10.13 11.54 14.45
CA VAL A 205 -9.80 10.77 13.25
C VAL A 205 -9.85 11.64 12.00
N LEU A 206 -10.90 12.47 11.84
CA LEU A 206 -11.02 13.38 10.69
C LEU A 206 -9.79 14.27 10.53
N SER A 207 -9.33 14.90 11.62
CA SER A 207 -8.15 15.77 11.62
C SER A 207 -6.84 15.04 11.30
N ALA A 208 -6.81 13.72 11.48
CA ALA A 208 -5.65 12.86 11.24
C ALA A 208 -5.54 12.35 9.79
N LEU A 209 -6.58 12.53 8.96
CA LEU A 209 -6.61 12.01 7.60
C LEU A 209 -5.70 12.77 6.64
N LEU A 210 -5.76 14.11 6.66
CA LEU A 210 -5.01 14.94 5.73
C LEU A 210 -3.52 14.93 6.09
N VAL A 211 -2.73 14.26 5.25
CA VAL A 211 -1.27 14.24 5.36
C VAL A 211 -0.69 15.05 4.21
N THR A 212 -0.11 16.20 4.55
CA THR A 212 0.62 17.07 3.61
C THR A 212 1.93 17.51 4.26
N ARG A 213 2.99 17.69 3.46
CA ARG A 213 4.26 18.22 3.97
C ARG A 213 4.20 19.74 4.08
N ARG A 214 3.46 20.37 3.17
CA ARG A 214 3.09 21.78 3.22
C ARG A 214 1.57 21.90 3.18
N GLY A 215 1.01 22.66 4.14
CA GLY A 215 -0.43 22.91 4.21
C GLY A 215 -0.96 23.53 2.90
N PRO A 216 -2.09 23.04 2.35
CA PRO A 216 -2.63 23.55 1.08
C PRO A 216 -2.86 25.06 1.04
N SER A 217 -3.24 25.68 2.17
CA SER A 217 -3.43 27.14 2.28
C SER A 217 -2.15 27.95 2.06
N LEU A 218 -0.98 27.35 2.28
CA LEU A 218 0.33 28.00 2.10
C LEU A 218 0.85 27.89 0.66
N VAL A 219 0.17 27.13 -0.21
CA VAL A 219 0.58 27.01 -1.62
C VAL A 219 0.33 28.31 -2.37
N GLY A 220 -0.76 29.01 -2.07
CA GLY A 220 -1.08 30.30 -2.69
C GLY A 220 -0.18 31.45 -2.25
N THR A 221 0.61 31.27 -1.18
CA THR A 221 1.55 32.27 -0.66
C THR A 221 2.99 32.06 -1.15
N LEU A 222 3.22 31.11 -2.07
CA LEU A 222 4.54 30.87 -2.63
C LEU A 222 4.93 32.01 -3.57
N GLU A 223 6.22 32.36 -3.57
CA GLU A 223 6.77 33.38 -4.46
C GLU A 223 6.54 33.04 -5.94
N GLN A 224 6.59 31.74 -6.26
CA GLN A 224 6.21 31.22 -7.57
C GLN A 224 4.81 30.61 -7.48
N PRO A 225 3.81 31.17 -8.17
CA PRO A 225 2.46 30.65 -8.14
C PRO A 225 2.40 29.24 -8.76
N ALA A 226 1.69 28.34 -8.07
CA ALA A 226 1.42 27.00 -8.54
C ALA A 226 0.10 26.97 -9.34
N ASP A 227 0.18 27.32 -10.62
CA ASP A 227 -0.99 27.50 -11.50
C ASP A 227 -1.51 26.19 -12.08
N THR A 228 -0.63 25.21 -12.29
CA THR A 228 -1.00 23.89 -12.80
C THR A 228 -1.20 22.86 -11.69
N LEU A 229 -1.97 21.80 -11.97
CA LEU A 229 -2.16 20.68 -11.04
C LEU A 229 -0.83 20.07 -10.59
N ASN A 230 0.09 19.82 -11.53
CA ASN A 230 1.40 19.24 -11.23
C ASN A 230 2.24 20.15 -10.31
N GLN A 231 2.21 21.47 -10.53
CA GLN A 231 2.90 22.41 -9.64
C GLN A 231 2.28 22.41 -8.24
N ARG A 232 0.95 22.31 -8.12
CA ARG A 232 0.26 22.26 -6.81
C ARG A 232 0.60 20.98 -6.06
N ILE A 233 0.57 19.83 -6.74
CA ILE A 233 0.99 18.54 -6.19
C ILE A 233 2.46 18.62 -5.74
N GLY A 234 3.35 19.13 -6.58
CA GLY A 234 4.74 19.36 -6.25
C GLY A 234 4.89 20.28 -5.02
N ALA A 235 4.09 21.34 -4.91
CA ALA A 235 4.16 22.30 -3.82
C ALA A 235 3.74 21.73 -2.45
N ILE A 236 2.69 20.90 -2.39
CA ILE A 236 2.21 20.28 -1.13
C ILE A 236 3.09 19.12 -0.66
N THR A 237 3.82 18.50 -1.60
CA THR A 237 4.72 17.36 -1.37
C THR A 237 6.19 17.76 -1.27
N ALA A 238 6.52 19.01 -1.63
CA ALA A 238 7.88 19.51 -1.67
C ALA A 238 8.62 19.29 -0.34
N ARG A 239 9.85 18.81 -0.45
CA ARG A 239 10.75 18.59 0.66
C ARG A 239 11.73 19.74 0.75
N PHE A 240 11.82 20.36 1.92
CA PHE A 240 12.95 21.23 2.20
C PHE A 240 14.20 20.37 2.42
N VAL A 241 15.26 20.69 1.69
CA VAL A 241 16.58 20.07 1.78
C VAL A 241 17.59 21.22 1.83
N ALA A 242 18.40 21.29 2.89
CA ALA A 242 19.46 22.28 2.99
C ALA A 242 20.52 22.01 1.90
N ASP A 243 21.15 23.07 1.39
CA ASP A 243 22.20 22.95 0.36
C ASP A 243 23.54 22.50 0.98
N THR A 244 23.57 21.25 1.43
CA THR A 244 24.77 20.58 1.97
C THR A 244 24.82 19.15 1.44
N PRO A 245 26.02 18.57 1.22
CA PRO A 245 26.16 17.17 0.83
C PRO A 245 25.47 16.20 1.81
N GLU A 246 25.56 16.47 3.11
CA GLU A 246 25.00 15.63 4.17
C GLU A 246 23.46 15.64 4.14
N ALA A 247 22.83 16.80 3.93
CA ALA A 247 21.39 16.90 3.82
C ALA A 247 20.86 16.22 2.55
N ARG A 248 21.57 16.38 1.41
CA ARG A 248 21.22 15.70 0.16
C ARG A 248 21.32 14.17 0.29
N ASN A 249 22.41 13.66 0.88
CA ASN A 249 22.57 12.23 1.14
C ASN A 249 21.51 11.67 2.09
N ARG A 250 21.13 12.45 3.11
CA ARG A 250 20.05 12.07 4.03
C ARG A 250 18.72 11.98 3.31
N GLU A 251 18.40 12.95 2.45
CA GLU A 251 17.18 12.96 1.66
C GLU A 251 17.12 11.76 0.69
N LEU A 252 18.21 11.49 -0.03
CA LEU A 252 18.29 10.32 -0.93
C LEU A 252 18.01 9.02 -0.17
N ARG A 253 18.69 8.81 0.96
CA ARG A 253 18.45 7.63 1.81
C ARG A 253 16.99 7.54 2.27
N GLN A 254 16.41 8.65 2.70
CA GLN A 254 15.03 8.67 3.19
C GLN A 254 14.04 8.31 2.09
N ARG A 255 14.18 8.95 0.92
CA ARG A 255 13.35 8.67 -0.25
C ARG A 255 13.48 7.23 -0.73
N LEU A 256 14.70 6.68 -0.77
CA LEU A 256 14.93 5.29 -1.17
C LEU A 256 14.33 4.31 -0.17
N THR A 257 14.41 4.60 1.13
CA THR A 257 13.82 3.75 2.18
C THR A 257 12.30 3.80 2.15
N GLU A 258 11.70 4.98 1.92
CA GLU A 258 10.26 5.12 1.67
C GLU A 258 9.80 4.23 0.51
N ARG A 259 10.48 4.33 -0.64
CA ARG A 259 10.17 3.50 -1.82
C ARG A 259 10.36 2.01 -1.56
N LEU A 260 11.42 1.61 -0.86
CA LEU A 260 11.64 0.19 -0.54
C LEU A 260 10.62 -0.39 0.46
N LEU A 261 9.96 0.44 1.25
CA LEU A 261 8.87 0.03 2.14
C LEU A 261 7.50 0.05 1.47
N ASP A 262 7.30 0.94 0.49
CA ASP A 262 5.99 1.20 -0.12
C ASP A 262 5.80 0.59 -1.50
N ASP A 263 6.86 0.49 -2.30
CA ASP A 263 6.81 -0.01 -3.67
C ASP A 263 7.12 -1.51 -3.68
N PRO A 264 6.36 -2.35 -4.41
CA PRO A 264 6.63 -3.78 -4.50
C PRO A 264 8.04 -4.09 -5.04
N VAL A 265 8.51 -3.27 -5.98
CA VAL A 265 9.84 -3.34 -6.60
C VAL A 265 10.35 -1.93 -6.84
N LEU A 266 11.54 -1.63 -6.34
CA LEU A 266 12.29 -0.43 -6.69
C LEU A 266 13.14 -0.72 -7.94
N TYR A 267 12.73 -0.23 -9.11
CA TYR A 267 13.49 -0.38 -10.34
C TYR A 267 14.61 0.65 -10.46
N TYR A 268 15.81 0.21 -10.86
CA TYR A 268 16.93 1.14 -11.08
C TYR A 268 16.69 2.08 -12.26
N SER A 269 15.86 1.69 -13.24
CA SER A 269 15.52 2.51 -14.40
C SER A 269 14.61 3.71 -14.06
N GLU A 270 14.00 3.71 -12.89
CA GLU A 270 13.12 4.79 -12.42
C GLU A 270 13.87 5.81 -11.54
N LEU A 271 15.13 5.54 -11.22
CA LEU A 271 15.97 6.42 -10.43
C LEU A 271 16.73 7.39 -11.33
N ASP A 272 16.83 8.64 -10.89
CA ASP A 272 17.79 9.58 -11.46
C ASP A 272 19.23 9.13 -11.16
N GLU A 273 20.19 9.75 -11.86
CA GLU A 273 21.60 9.33 -11.81
C GLU A 273 22.18 9.44 -10.38
N ASP A 274 21.83 10.50 -9.65
CA ASP A 274 22.32 10.73 -8.28
C ASP A 274 21.76 9.69 -7.30
N ALA A 275 20.45 9.43 -7.35
CA ALA A 275 19.79 8.43 -6.53
C ALA A 275 20.30 7.01 -6.84
N ARG A 276 20.52 6.71 -8.13
CA ARG A 276 21.08 5.42 -8.55
C ARG A 276 22.52 5.24 -8.05
N ALA A 277 23.38 6.24 -8.23
CA ALA A 277 24.76 6.21 -7.75
C ALA A 277 24.83 6.07 -6.22
N TYR A 278 23.97 6.78 -5.50
CA TYR A 278 23.85 6.65 -4.04
C TYR A 278 23.40 5.24 -3.63
N LEU A 279 22.33 4.73 -4.25
CA LEU A 279 21.78 3.41 -3.93
C LEU A 279 22.80 2.30 -4.17
N VAL A 280 23.55 2.32 -5.28
CA VAL A 280 24.58 1.30 -5.57
C VAL A 280 25.59 1.17 -4.42
N ASN A 281 25.99 2.31 -3.84
CA ASN A 281 26.96 2.36 -2.75
C ASN A 281 26.35 2.01 -1.38
N GLN A 282 25.07 2.33 -1.16
CA GLN A 282 24.41 2.25 0.16
C GLN A 282 23.37 1.13 0.29
N ARG A 283 23.07 0.39 -0.79
CA ARG A 283 21.97 -0.59 -0.83
C ARG A 283 21.99 -1.57 0.33
N HIS A 284 23.14 -2.16 0.67
CA HIS A 284 23.25 -3.14 1.76
C HIS A 284 22.88 -2.53 3.12
N ALA A 285 23.36 -1.31 3.39
CA ALA A 285 23.05 -0.62 4.64
C ALA A 285 21.57 -0.24 4.73
N ILE A 286 20.97 0.19 3.62
CA ILE A 286 19.53 0.54 3.57
C ILE A 286 18.69 -0.71 3.80
N VAL A 287 18.91 -1.77 3.02
CA VAL A 287 18.07 -2.98 3.11
C VAL A 287 18.24 -3.69 4.44
N GLN A 288 19.44 -3.67 5.04
CA GLN A 288 19.68 -4.26 6.36
C GLN A 288 18.84 -3.55 7.44
N ARG A 289 18.80 -2.21 7.45
CA ARG A 289 17.97 -1.46 8.41
C ARG A 289 16.48 -1.76 8.25
N ILE A 290 16.01 -1.89 7.01
CA ILE A 290 14.62 -2.28 6.73
C ILE A 290 14.37 -3.71 7.24
N GLN A 291 15.26 -4.65 6.91
CA GLN A 291 15.13 -6.05 7.33
C GLN A 291 15.10 -6.19 8.85
N GLU A 292 15.98 -5.51 9.58
CA GLU A 292 16.03 -5.52 11.04
C GLU A 292 14.71 -4.98 11.64
N ALA A 293 14.18 -3.88 11.10
CA ALA A 293 12.98 -3.23 11.61
C ALA A 293 11.66 -3.94 11.25
N THR A 294 11.60 -4.62 10.09
CA THR A 294 10.35 -5.12 9.51
C THR A 294 10.30 -6.64 9.33
N GLY A 295 11.45 -7.29 9.28
CA GLY A 295 11.59 -8.70 8.89
C GLY A 295 11.54 -8.97 7.39
N LEU A 296 11.36 -7.93 6.55
CA LEU A 296 11.39 -8.08 5.10
C LEU A 296 12.77 -8.55 4.62
N VAL A 297 12.79 -9.46 3.67
CA VAL A 297 14.02 -10.04 3.11
C VAL A 297 14.35 -9.34 1.80
N PRO A 298 15.54 -8.75 1.66
CA PRO A 298 15.91 -8.09 0.41
C PRO A 298 16.22 -9.09 -0.69
N GLU A 299 15.55 -8.92 -1.82
CA GLU A 299 15.85 -9.58 -3.07
C GLU A 299 16.44 -8.55 -4.04
N MET A 300 17.78 -8.56 -4.16
CA MET A 300 18.50 -7.65 -5.05
C MET A 300 18.81 -8.36 -6.37
N ARG A 301 18.31 -7.79 -7.48
CA ARG A 301 18.55 -8.28 -8.84
C ARG A 301 19.19 -7.21 -9.72
N ALA A 302 19.44 -7.54 -10.97
CA ALA A 302 20.06 -6.62 -11.92
C ALA A 302 19.13 -5.45 -12.30
N GLU A 303 17.82 -5.69 -12.28
CA GLU A 303 16.77 -4.72 -12.61
C GLU A 303 16.39 -3.79 -11.45
N GLY A 304 16.55 -4.23 -10.20
CA GLY A 304 16.00 -3.54 -9.04
C GLY A 304 16.09 -4.32 -7.74
N ILE A 305 15.41 -3.80 -6.71
CA ILE A 305 15.36 -4.38 -5.36
C ILE A 305 13.89 -4.57 -4.95
N ALA A 306 13.55 -5.74 -4.44
CA ALA A 306 12.27 -5.99 -3.79
C ALA A 306 12.49 -6.33 -2.30
N MET A 307 11.69 -5.75 -1.41
CA MET A 307 11.68 -6.12 0.01
C MET A 307 10.58 -7.16 0.22
N VAL A 308 10.94 -8.44 0.12
CA VAL A 308 10.01 -9.57 0.09
C VAL A 308 9.55 -9.92 1.50
N ASP A 309 8.26 -10.13 1.68
CA ASP A 309 7.69 -10.59 2.94
C ASP A 309 7.50 -12.11 2.94
N PRO A 310 8.29 -12.89 3.70
CA PRO A 310 8.14 -14.35 3.74
C PRO A 310 6.83 -14.81 4.40
N GLU A 311 6.26 -13.99 5.29
CA GLU A 311 5.06 -14.31 6.07
C GLU A 311 3.75 -13.94 5.32
N GLY A 312 3.84 -12.99 4.38
CA GLY A 312 2.76 -12.57 3.50
C GLY A 312 1.67 -11.71 4.17
N ASP A 313 1.91 -11.18 5.37
CA ASP A 313 1.03 -10.27 6.11
C ASP A 313 1.39 -8.78 5.93
N LEU A 314 2.51 -8.45 5.29
CA LEU A 314 2.92 -7.09 4.93
C LEU A 314 2.65 -6.72 3.46
N ALA A 315 1.62 -7.31 2.86
CA ALA A 315 1.17 -6.98 1.52
C ALA A 315 -0.36 -6.93 1.46
N ASP A 316 -0.89 -5.95 0.74
CA ASP A 316 -2.31 -5.85 0.42
C ASP A 316 -2.73 -6.85 -0.68
N GLN A 317 -1.77 -7.37 -1.44
CA GLN A 317 -1.94 -8.41 -2.44
C GLN A 317 -0.93 -9.55 -2.28
N ARG A 318 -1.45 -10.78 -2.32
CA ARG A 318 -0.63 -12.00 -2.23
C ARG A 318 -0.41 -12.61 -3.61
N MET A 319 0.82 -13.02 -3.87
CA MET A 319 1.21 -13.72 -5.09
C MET A 319 2.23 -14.81 -4.75
N PRO A 320 1.93 -16.10 -5.04
CA PRO A 320 0.66 -16.62 -5.55
C PRO A 320 -0.50 -16.46 -4.55
N SER A 321 -1.73 -16.40 -5.06
CA SER A 321 -2.96 -16.47 -4.24
C SER A 321 -3.79 -17.69 -4.61
N GLU A 322 -4.63 -18.14 -3.67
CA GLU A 322 -5.53 -19.27 -3.89
C GLU A 322 -6.72 -18.91 -4.80
N GLY A 323 -7.40 -19.93 -5.32
CA GLY A 323 -8.61 -19.77 -6.11
C GLY A 323 -8.37 -19.57 -7.60
N THR A 324 -9.46 -19.26 -8.31
CA THR A 324 -9.46 -19.16 -9.78
C THR A 324 -8.63 -17.96 -10.25
N GLU A 325 -8.83 -16.81 -9.63
CA GLU A 325 -8.19 -15.55 -9.95
C GLU A 325 -6.69 -15.60 -9.67
N GLY A 326 -6.28 -16.21 -8.56
CA GLY A 326 -4.87 -16.39 -8.23
C GLY A 326 -4.15 -17.30 -9.22
N HIS A 327 -4.78 -18.41 -9.63
CA HIS A 327 -4.23 -19.29 -10.65
C HIS A 327 -4.14 -18.60 -12.02
N ILE A 328 -5.18 -17.87 -12.45
CA ILE A 328 -5.16 -17.09 -13.70
C ILE A 328 -4.04 -16.05 -13.67
N THR A 329 -3.85 -15.36 -12.54
CA THR A 329 -2.79 -14.35 -12.37
C THR A 329 -1.40 -14.99 -12.50
N LEU A 330 -1.20 -16.19 -11.94
CA LEU A 330 0.06 -16.93 -12.05
C LEU A 330 0.35 -17.39 -13.48
N LEU A 331 -0.67 -17.88 -14.21
CA LEU A 331 -0.54 -18.28 -15.61
C LEU A 331 -0.22 -17.07 -16.51
N LEU A 332 -0.88 -15.94 -16.27
CA LEU A 332 -0.59 -14.68 -16.96
C LEU A 332 0.84 -14.21 -16.67
N ALA A 333 1.29 -14.31 -15.42
CA ALA A 333 2.66 -13.96 -15.05
C ALA A 333 3.70 -14.81 -15.81
N GLY A 334 3.52 -16.12 -15.86
CA GLY A 334 4.40 -17.03 -16.60
C GLY A 334 4.40 -16.73 -18.10
N HIS A 335 3.23 -16.52 -18.70
CA HIS A 335 3.08 -16.18 -20.11
C HIS A 335 3.77 -14.87 -20.51
N LEU A 336 3.66 -13.85 -19.66
CA LEU A 336 4.33 -12.57 -19.85
C LEU A 336 5.85 -12.69 -19.60
N ALA A 337 6.29 -13.51 -18.65
CA ALA A 337 7.70 -13.75 -18.38
C ALA A 337 8.42 -14.40 -19.57
N GLU A 338 7.79 -15.35 -20.25
CA GLU A 338 8.31 -15.95 -21.50
C GLU A 338 8.53 -14.94 -22.63
N ARG A 339 7.79 -13.82 -22.59
CA ARG A 339 7.80 -12.77 -23.62
C ARG A 339 8.62 -11.55 -23.23
N LEU A 340 9.19 -11.53 -22.02
CA LEU A 340 9.96 -10.39 -21.51
C LEU A 340 11.11 -9.99 -22.46
N SER A 341 11.76 -10.96 -23.10
CA SER A 341 12.87 -10.72 -24.05
C SER A 341 12.46 -9.97 -25.32
N GLN A 342 11.16 -9.87 -25.62
CA GLN A 342 10.64 -9.19 -26.80
C GLN A 342 10.52 -7.67 -26.60
N ASP A 343 10.64 -7.19 -25.36
CA ASP A 343 10.55 -5.77 -24.95
C ASP A 343 9.35 -5.01 -25.55
N ARG A 344 8.19 -5.67 -25.61
CA ARG A 344 6.95 -5.11 -26.13
C ARG A 344 5.76 -5.50 -25.26
N ALA A 345 4.69 -4.71 -25.33
CA ALA A 345 3.43 -5.07 -24.73
C ALA A 345 2.82 -6.29 -25.42
N GLU A 346 2.33 -7.23 -24.64
CA GLU A 346 1.55 -8.35 -25.15
C GLU A 346 0.12 -7.88 -25.42
N PRO A 347 -0.38 -7.98 -26.67
CA PRO A 347 -1.70 -7.47 -27.01
C PRO A 347 -2.82 -8.19 -26.25
N TRP A 348 -3.89 -7.46 -25.90
CA TRP A 348 -5.05 -8.06 -25.22
C TRP A 348 -5.65 -9.26 -25.96
N ALA A 349 -5.70 -9.21 -27.29
CA ALA A 349 -6.16 -10.33 -28.11
C ALA A 349 -5.35 -11.61 -27.87
N SER A 350 -4.01 -11.50 -27.81
CA SER A 350 -3.14 -12.64 -27.53
C SER A 350 -3.34 -13.19 -26.10
N LEU A 351 -3.55 -12.29 -25.14
CA LEU A 351 -3.87 -12.69 -23.75
C LEU A 351 -5.22 -13.42 -23.67
N HIS A 352 -6.23 -13.01 -24.44
CA HIS A 352 -7.51 -13.71 -24.51
C HIS A 352 -7.38 -15.09 -25.18
N ASP A 353 -6.50 -15.23 -26.17
CA ASP A 353 -6.21 -16.52 -26.82
C ASP A 353 -5.51 -17.49 -25.85
N ALA A 354 -4.51 -16.98 -25.12
CA ALA A 354 -3.84 -17.74 -24.06
C ALA A 354 -4.83 -18.15 -22.96
N TYR A 355 -5.71 -17.25 -22.54
CA TYR A 355 -6.76 -17.53 -21.56
C TYR A 355 -7.67 -18.67 -22.00
N ARG A 356 -8.14 -18.67 -23.25
CA ARG A 356 -8.95 -19.76 -23.80
C ARG A 356 -8.24 -21.11 -23.71
N THR A 357 -6.94 -21.13 -24.03
CA THR A 357 -6.10 -22.33 -23.89
C THR A 357 -6.00 -22.77 -22.42
N TRP A 358 -5.86 -21.83 -21.48
CA TRP A 358 -5.83 -22.17 -20.05
C TRP A 358 -7.17 -22.70 -19.53
N VAL A 359 -8.31 -22.19 -20.03
CA VAL A 359 -9.64 -22.73 -19.69
C VAL A 359 -9.74 -24.20 -20.10
N GLU A 360 -9.24 -24.56 -21.29
CA GLU A 360 -9.24 -25.96 -21.77
C GLU A 360 -8.41 -26.89 -20.85
N HIS A 361 -7.23 -26.44 -20.41
CA HIS A 361 -6.30 -27.26 -19.62
C HIS A 361 -6.64 -27.28 -18.12
N TYR A 362 -7.03 -26.13 -17.57
CA TYR A 362 -7.15 -25.91 -16.12
C TYR A 362 -8.57 -25.58 -15.65
N GLY A 363 -9.52 -25.32 -16.57
CA GLY A 363 -10.86 -24.86 -16.23
C GLY A 363 -11.64 -25.80 -15.31
N ARG A 364 -11.31 -27.09 -15.25
CA ARG A 364 -11.89 -28.04 -14.28
C ARG A 364 -11.70 -27.63 -12.82
N TYR A 365 -10.66 -26.85 -12.52
CA TYR A 365 -10.34 -26.32 -11.19
C TYR A 365 -10.90 -24.92 -10.94
N TRP A 366 -11.54 -24.32 -11.94
CA TRP A 366 -12.00 -22.93 -11.90
C TRP A 366 -13.50 -22.83 -11.63
N LYS A 367 -13.88 -21.71 -11.00
CA LYS A 367 -15.29 -21.35 -10.74
C LYS A 367 -16.05 -21.24 -12.06
N LYS A 368 -17.38 -21.48 -12.00
CA LYS A 368 -18.24 -21.52 -13.18
C LYS A 368 -18.11 -20.27 -14.06
N ALA A 369 -18.14 -19.09 -13.45
CA ALA A 369 -18.06 -17.80 -14.16
C ALA A 369 -16.78 -17.60 -14.98
N ALA A 370 -15.65 -18.22 -14.60
CA ALA A 370 -14.40 -18.11 -15.35
C ALA A 370 -14.39 -18.96 -16.63
N LYS A 371 -15.34 -19.87 -16.77
CA LYS A 371 -15.49 -20.76 -17.94
C LYS A 371 -16.51 -20.24 -18.94
N ASP A 372 -17.20 -19.15 -18.63
CA ASP A 372 -18.16 -18.57 -19.55
C ASP A 372 -17.40 -18.00 -20.78
N PRO A 373 -17.93 -18.14 -22.01
CA PRO A 373 -17.22 -17.75 -23.23
C PRO A 373 -16.73 -16.30 -23.24
N ASP A 374 -17.48 -15.40 -22.62
CA ASP A 374 -17.21 -13.96 -22.58
C ASP A 374 -16.42 -13.52 -21.31
N ALA A 375 -15.98 -14.47 -20.49
CA ALA A 375 -15.30 -14.17 -19.23
C ALA A 375 -13.84 -13.70 -19.41
N GLY A 376 -13.19 -14.12 -20.51
CA GLY A 376 -11.78 -13.90 -20.77
C GLY A 376 -11.31 -12.44 -20.59
N PRO A 377 -11.96 -11.45 -21.22
CA PRO A 377 -11.58 -10.05 -21.07
C PRO A 377 -11.56 -9.56 -19.62
N SER A 378 -12.58 -9.91 -18.83
CA SER A 378 -12.67 -9.48 -17.43
C SER A 378 -11.57 -10.12 -16.57
N PHE A 379 -11.33 -11.43 -16.71
CA PHE A 379 -10.32 -12.13 -15.92
C PHE A 379 -8.89 -11.76 -16.32
N CYS A 380 -8.62 -11.57 -17.62
CA CYS A 380 -7.31 -11.09 -18.08
C CYS A 380 -7.04 -9.68 -17.55
N ARG A 381 -8.04 -8.80 -17.55
CA ARG A 381 -7.91 -7.45 -17.02
C ARG A 381 -7.64 -7.46 -15.52
N GLU A 382 -8.41 -8.21 -14.74
CA GLU A 382 -8.23 -8.33 -13.29
C GLU A 382 -6.84 -8.90 -12.94
N ALA A 383 -6.41 -9.94 -13.66
CA ALA A 383 -5.08 -10.51 -13.49
C ALA A 383 -3.97 -9.51 -13.84
N ALA A 384 -4.12 -8.75 -14.93
CA ALA A 384 -3.16 -7.72 -15.31
C ALA A 384 -3.09 -6.57 -14.28
N GLU A 385 -4.23 -6.18 -13.69
CA GLU A 385 -4.29 -5.15 -12.64
C GLU A 385 -3.58 -5.62 -11.37
N ARG A 386 -3.75 -6.89 -10.99
CA ARG A 386 -2.97 -7.50 -9.90
C ARG A 386 -1.48 -7.49 -10.20
N LEU A 387 -1.05 -7.91 -11.39
CA LEU A 387 0.37 -7.85 -11.77
C LEU A 387 0.91 -6.42 -11.80
N ALA A 388 0.12 -5.45 -12.25
CA ALA A 388 0.51 -4.05 -12.25
C ALA A 388 0.70 -3.50 -10.84
N SER A 389 -0.21 -3.82 -9.92
CA SER A 389 -0.11 -3.41 -8.52
C SER A 389 1.04 -4.09 -7.75
N LEU A 390 1.57 -5.19 -8.27
CA LEU A 390 2.77 -5.86 -7.75
C LEU A 390 4.05 -5.35 -8.43
N GLY A 391 3.96 -4.33 -9.29
CA GLY A 391 5.10 -3.82 -10.05
C GLY A 391 5.67 -4.84 -11.05
N LEU A 392 4.91 -5.83 -11.48
CA LEU A 392 5.38 -6.90 -12.38
C LEU A 392 5.02 -6.63 -13.85
N ALA A 393 4.06 -5.75 -14.11
CA ALA A 393 3.62 -5.40 -15.44
C ALA A 393 3.13 -3.94 -15.49
N ARG A 394 3.00 -3.38 -16.68
CA ARG A 394 2.33 -2.12 -16.93
C ARG A 394 1.18 -2.35 -17.89
N ILE A 395 0.00 -1.86 -17.53
CA ILE A 395 -1.14 -1.89 -18.42
C ILE A 395 -1.02 -0.72 -19.39
N GLU A 396 -1.06 -1.02 -20.68
CA GLU A 396 -1.11 -0.06 -21.77
C GLU A 396 -2.49 -0.09 -22.44
N VAL A 397 -2.75 0.82 -23.37
CA VAL A 397 -4.05 0.89 -24.07
C VAL A 397 -4.35 -0.42 -24.80
N ASP A 398 -3.36 -0.95 -25.51
CA ASP A 398 -3.53 -2.08 -26.42
C ASP A 398 -3.07 -3.44 -25.85
N GLY A 399 -2.55 -3.46 -24.62
CA GLY A 399 -2.03 -4.69 -24.02
C GLY A 399 -1.37 -4.52 -22.66
N VAL A 400 -0.53 -5.49 -22.32
CA VAL A 400 0.18 -5.54 -21.04
C VAL A 400 1.67 -5.68 -21.29
N ARG A 401 2.45 -4.71 -20.85
CA ARG A 401 3.92 -4.74 -20.92
C ARG A 401 4.49 -5.47 -19.70
N PRO A 402 5.24 -6.57 -19.86
CA PRO A 402 5.97 -7.18 -18.75
C PRO A 402 7.07 -6.25 -18.23
N LEU A 403 7.24 -6.17 -16.90
CA LEU A 403 8.38 -5.51 -16.28
C LEU A 403 9.43 -6.55 -15.86
N PRO A 404 10.73 -6.20 -15.79
CA PRO A 404 11.80 -7.19 -15.62
C PRO A 404 11.65 -8.12 -14.41
N ALA A 405 11.08 -7.64 -13.30
CA ALA A 405 10.91 -8.46 -12.10
C ALA A 405 9.93 -9.64 -12.29
N ILE A 406 9.11 -9.63 -13.35
CA ILE A 406 8.24 -10.75 -13.71
C ILE A 406 9.02 -12.02 -14.09
N ALA A 407 10.30 -11.89 -14.43
CA ALA A 407 11.18 -13.02 -14.76
C ALA A 407 11.26 -14.06 -13.63
N ARG A 408 10.94 -13.70 -12.38
CA ARG A 408 10.83 -14.65 -11.26
C ARG A 408 9.76 -15.73 -11.46
N TYR A 409 8.78 -15.48 -12.33
CA TYR A 409 7.72 -16.42 -12.69
C TYR A 409 7.99 -17.16 -14.01
N ALA A 410 9.16 -16.95 -14.63
CA ALA A 410 9.59 -17.77 -15.75
C ALA A 410 9.74 -19.21 -15.26
N VAL A 411 8.98 -20.12 -15.85
CA VAL A 411 9.08 -21.55 -15.55
C VAL A 411 10.32 -22.08 -16.27
N GLU A 412 11.48 -22.06 -15.61
CA GLU A 412 12.64 -22.82 -16.08
C GLU A 412 12.37 -24.32 -15.87
N ALA A 413 12.79 -25.16 -16.83
CA ALA A 413 12.87 -26.59 -16.61
C ALA A 413 13.80 -26.86 -15.40
N PRO A 414 13.42 -27.74 -14.46
CA PRO A 414 14.22 -27.99 -13.26
C PRO A 414 15.65 -28.40 -13.65
N ARG A 415 16.64 -27.65 -13.18
CA ARG A 415 18.06 -27.99 -13.35
C ARG A 415 18.40 -29.13 -12.39
N ILE A 416 18.30 -30.37 -12.89
CA ILE A 416 18.77 -31.56 -12.15
C ILE A 416 20.30 -31.53 -12.16
N SER A 417 20.90 -31.01 -11.08
CA SER A 417 22.33 -31.24 -10.83
C SER A 417 22.50 -32.66 -10.29
N ARG A 418 23.04 -33.56 -11.11
CA ARG A 418 23.56 -34.83 -10.60
C ARG A 418 24.81 -34.51 -9.79
N VAL A 419 24.70 -34.54 -8.46
CA VAL A 419 25.87 -34.62 -7.59
C VAL A 419 26.56 -35.93 -7.94
N GLY A 420 27.66 -35.85 -8.69
CA GLY A 420 28.53 -36.98 -8.95
C GLY A 420 29.03 -37.51 -7.61
N LYS A 421 28.73 -38.77 -7.30
CA LYS A 421 29.44 -39.48 -6.25
C LYS A 421 30.89 -39.58 -6.68
N SER A 422 31.76 -38.80 -6.05
CA SER A 422 33.20 -39.06 -6.03
C SER A 422 33.40 -40.43 -5.38
N GLY A 423 33.78 -41.41 -6.19
CA GLY A 423 34.36 -42.68 -5.75
C GLY A 423 35.84 -42.67 -6.00
#